data_AF-A0A371DCE2-F1
#
_entry.id   AF-A0A371DCE2-F1
#
_cell.length_a   1.000
_cell.length_b   1.000
_cell.length_c   1.000
_cell.angle_alpha   90.00
_cell.angle_beta   90.00
_cell.angle_gamma   90.00
#
_symmetry.space_group_name_H-M   'P 1'
#
loop_
_entity.id
_entity.type
_entity.pdbx_description
1 polymer ?
#
loop_
_entity_poly.entity_id
_entity_poly.type
_entity_poly.pdbx_seq_one_letter_code
_entity_poly.pdbx_strand_id
1 'polypeptide(L)'
;MSHPHPRSARGGGSSSAHAHKNNDSGWKRGKRSKAESRFPTVPGPYHDEKYIADTHRTKALKKVHETNPKSPLSNYIMATDGPQLDFQHSQVVVDGGDGRPIWRSTIVVVHENGDITGISDSPVRKSAENLAALSALYQLNALGALNKLKKEPGSPAKTLSDGTVIGYEQACHFMDFYVKRFRFGEPDIVYAQLARPGGLWQADMIVADRRIGFGRGSSKQEAMTICYTDVVQYLEKCDPELWEEFMRKRR
;
A
#
# COMPACT_ATOMS: atom_id res chain seq x y z
N MET A 1 29.91 -71.47 -13.33
CA MET A 1 29.77 -72.21 -12.07
C MET A 1 28.29 -72.31 -11.73
N SER A 2 27.78 -73.53 -11.89
CA SER A 2 26.58 -74.21 -11.34
C SER A 2 25.36 -73.41 -10.83
N HIS A 3 24.23 -73.61 -11.52
CA HIS A 3 22.85 -73.69 -10.95
C HIS A 3 22.71 -74.87 -9.96
N PRO A 4 21.56 -75.20 -9.32
CA PRO A 4 20.23 -74.55 -9.18
C PRO A 4 19.65 -74.57 -7.72
N HIS A 5 18.41 -74.07 -7.58
CA HIS A 5 17.39 -74.32 -6.52
C HIS A 5 17.20 -75.83 -6.14
N PRO A 6 16.37 -76.29 -5.14
CA PRO A 6 15.19 -75.66 -4.50
C PRO A 6 14.80 -76.07 -3.03
N ARG A 7 13.68 -75.48 -2.57
CA ARG A 7 12.54 -76.05 -1.80
C ARG A 7 12.65 -76.56 -0.33
N SER A 8 11.87 -75.85 0.49
CA SER A 8 10.82 -76.31 1.43
C SER A 8 11.16 -77.15 2.67
N ALA A 9 10.74 -76.66 3.84
CA ALA A 9 10.06 -77.48 4.83
C ALA A 9 9.05 -76.63 5.63
N ARG A 10 7.91 -77.25 5.88
CA ARG A 10 6.64 -76.73 6.41
C ARG A 10 6.45 -77.38 7.79
N GLY A 11 5.84 -76.69 8.75
CA GLY A 11 5.31 -77.26 9.99
C GLY A 11 5.25 -76.18 11.08
N GLY A 12 4.15 -75.88 11.77
CA GLY A 12 2.89 -76.59 11.92
C GLY A 12 2.56 -76.66 13.43
N GLY A 13 1.52 -75.95 13.86
CA GLY A 13 0.66 -76.34 14.98
C GLY A 13 0.89 -75.71 16.37
N SER A 14 -0.16 -75.03 16.85
CA SER A 14 -0.77 -75.07 18.21
C SER A 14 0.07 -74.75 19.46
N SER A 15 -0.44 -74.19 20.55
CA SER A 15 -1.59 -73.38 20.95
C SER A 15 -1.43 -73.12 22.48
N SER A 16 -2.10 -72.07 22.97
CA SER A 16 -2.51 -71.83 24.38
C SER A 16 -1.45 -71.62 25.48
N ALA A 17 -1.45 -70.42 26.07
CA ALA A 17 -1.54 -70.25 27.53
C ALA A 17 -1.97 -68.83 27.89
N HIS A 18 -3.06 -68.74 28.66
CA HIS A 18 -3.64 -67.54 29.24
C HIS A 18 -2.72 -66.83 30.24
N ALA A 19 -2.73 -65.50 30.24
CA ALA A 19 -2.56 -64.69 31.46
C ALA A 19 -3.14 -63.29 31.25
N HIS A 20 -4.45 -63.13 31.43
CA HIS A 20 -5.05 -61.81 31.66
C HIS A 20 -4.74 -61.39 33.10
N LYS A 21 -3.73 -60.52 33.26
CA LYS A 21 -3.50 -59.79 34.51
C LYS A 21 -4.32 -58.50 34.47
N ASN A 22 -5.49 -58.54 35.10
CA ASN A 22 -6.21 -57.35 35.51
C ASN A 22 -5.33 -56.58 36.50
N ASN A 23 -4.97 -55.34 36.17
CA ASN A 23 -4.46 -54.39 37.15
C ASN A 23 -5.36 -53.17 37.15
N ASP A 24 -6.35 -53.25 38.04
CA ASP A 24 -7.18 -52.16 38.49
C ASP A 24 -6.30 -51.18 39.28
N SER A 25 -6.07 -50.00 38.72
CA SER A 25 -5.42 -48.91 39.44
C SER A 25 -6.08 -47.58 39.10
N GLY A 26 -7.16 -47.31 39.84
CA GLY A 26 -7.46 -46.01 40.45
C GLY A 26 -7.10 -44.79 39.61
N TRP A 27 -8.03 -44.42 38.72
CA TRP A 27 -8.02 -43.16 37.98
C TRP A 27 -8.21 -41.98 38.96
N LYS A 28 -7.12 -41.53 39.59
CA LYS A 28 -7.10 -40.21 40.22
C LYS A 28 -7.17 -39.18 39.10
N ARG A 29 -8.37 -38.62 38.88
CA ARG A 29 -8.60 -37.41 38.08
C ARG A 29 -7.73 -36.29 38.66
N GLY A 30 -6.52 -36.16 38.13
CA GLY A 30 -5.72 -34.95 38.30
C GLY A 30 -6.54 -33.78 37.76
N LYS A 31 -6.84 -32.82 38.63
CA LYS A 31 -7.27 -31.47 38.25
C LYS A 31 -6.32 -31.03 37.12
N ARG A 32 -6.83 -30.86 35.90
CA ARG A 32 -6.08 -30.22 34.81
C ARG A 32 -5.67 -28.84 35.32
N SER A 33 -4.41 -28.69 35.72
CA SER A 33 -3.80 -27.39 35.91
C SER A 33 -4.00 -26.64 34.60
N LYS A 34 -4.62 -25.46 34.66
CA LYS A 34 -4.81 -24.56 33.52
C LYS A 34 -3.41 -24.33 32.94
N ALA A 35 -3.10 -24.93 31.80
CA ALA A 35 -1.81 -24.73 31.16
C ALA A 35 -1.68 -23.22 30.93
N GLU A 36 -0.70 -22.58 31.56
CA GLU A 36 -0.42 -21.18 31.32
C GLU A 36 -0.21 -21.00 29.81
N SER A 37 -0.97 -20.09 29.22
CA SER A 37 -0.86 -19.77 27.80
C SER A 37 0.58 -19.36 27.52
N ARG A 38 1.19 -19.96 26.50
CA ARG A 38 2.53 -19.55 26.02
C ARG A 38 2.52 -18.15 25.39
N PHE A 39 1.34 -17.58 25.18
CA PHE A 39 1.15 -16.28 24.56
C PHE A 39 0.85 -15.22 25.62
N PRO A 40 1.40 -14.00 25.48
CA PRO A 40 1.11 -12.91 26.39
C PRO A 40 -0.40 -12.62 26.44
N THR A 41 -0.87 -12.31 27.64
CA THR A 41 -2.26 -11.89 27.85
C THR A 41 -2.34 -10.38 27.70
N VAL A 42 -3.35 -9.89 26.98
CA VAL A 42 -3.58 -8.46 26.74
C VAL A 42 -4.96 -8.05 27.25
N PRO A 43 -5.16 -6.78 27.66
CA PRO A 43 -6.47 -6.31 28.09
C PRO A 43 -7.51 -6.44 26.97
N GLY A 44 -8.72 -6.84 27.34
CA GLY A 44 -9.90 -6.75 26.50
C GLY A 44 -10.47 -5.32 26.44
N PRO A 45 -11.50 -5.08 25.59
CA PRO A 45 -12.18 -6.04 24.73
C PRO A 45 -11.36 -6.42 23.48
N TYR A 46 -11.86 -7.35 22.65
CA TYR A 46 -11.29 -7.61 21.33
C TYR A 46 -11.38 -6.36 20.47
N HIS A 47 -10.28 -6.00 19.81
CA HIS A 47 -10.26 -4.94 18.81
C HIS A 47 -10.69 -5.47 17.44
N ASP A 48 -11.89 -6.07 17.37
CA ASP A 48 -12.46 -6.58 16.13
C ASP A 48 -13.08 -5.46 15.27
N GLU A 49 -13.59 -5.81 14.09
CA GLU A 49 -14.18 -4.85 13.17
C GLU A 49 -15.32 -4.03 13.81
N LYS A 50 -16.15 -4.68 14.62
CA LYS A 50 -17.28 -4.03 15.29
C LYS A 50 -16.77 -3.04 16.33
N TYR A 51 -15.85 -3.47 17.20
CA TYR A 51 -15.24 -2.60 18.20
C TYR A 51 -14.57 -1.39 17.54
N ILE A 52 -13.80 -1.60 16.47
CA ILE A 52 -13.11 -0.54 15.74
C ILE A 52 -14.11 0.46 15.15
N ALA A 53 -15.18 -0.03 14.53
CA ALA A 53 -16.23 0.82 13.98
C ALA A 53 -16.93 1.62 15.09
N ASP A 54 -17.39 0.95 16.15
CA ASP A 54 -18.11 1.59 17.25
C ASP A 54 -17.25 2.63 18.00
N THR A 55 -15.94 2.37 18.14
CA THR A 55 -15.02 3.23 18.88
C THR A 55 -14.49 4.40 18.07
N HIS A 56 -14.10 4.17 16.80
CA HIS A 56 -13.33 5.14 16.03
C HIS A 56 -14.11 5.78 14.87
N ARG A 57 -15.21 5.16 14.38
CA ARG A 57 -15.98 5.68 13.24
C ARG A 57 -16.89 6.85 13.63
N THR A 58 -16.28 7.98 13.97
CA THR A 58 -17.00 9.21 14.33
C THR A 58 -17.54 9.99 13.13
N LYS A 59 -16.95 9.78 11.94
CA LYS A 59 -17.34 10.41 10.68
C LYS A 59 -17.45 9.35 9.59
N ALA A 60 -18.34 9.59 8.62
CA ALA A 60 -18.46 8.74 7.44
C ALA A 60 -17.11 8.69 6.68
N LEU A 61 -16.64 7.48 6.42
CA LEU A 61 -15.47 7.21 5.58
C LEU A 61 -15.97 6.76 4.20
N LYS A 62 -15.22 7.07 3.13
CA LYS A 62 -15.58 6.58 1.79
C LYS A 62 -15.59 5.05 1.79
N LYS A 63 -16.63 4.44 1.22
CA LYS A 63 -16.78 2.96 1.17
C LYS A 63 -15.56 2.23 0.60
N VAL A 64 -14.89 2.81 -0.40
CA VAL A 64 -13.66 2.24 -0.98
C VAL A 64 -12.47 2.24 -0.01
N HIS A 65 -12.42 3.18 0.93
CA HIS A 65 -11.40 3.19 1.98
C HIS A 65 -11.71 2.17 3.08
N GLU A 66 -13.00 1.86 3.31
CA GLU A 66 -13.40 0.81 4.25
C GLU A 66 -13.07 -0.60 3.71
N THR A 67 -13.24 -0.83 2.41
CA THR A 67 -12.95 -2.14 1.79
C THR A 67 -11.46 -2.39 1.55
N ASN A 68 -10.68 -1.33 1.31
CA ASN A 68 -9.24 -1.43 1.06
C ASN A 68 -8.45 -0.40 1.89
N PRO A 69 -8.43 -0.52 3.22
CA PRO A 69 -7.89 0.52 4.12
C PRO A 69 -6.38 0.74 3.99
N LYS A 70 -5.61 -0.26 3.57
CA LYS A 70 -4.15 -0.12 3.45
C LYS A 70 -3.72 0.88 2.38
N SER A 71 -4.45 0.95 1.27
CA SER A 71 -4.11 1.85 0.15
C SER A 71 -4.23 3.34 0.52
N PRO A 72 -5.38 3.85 0.99
CA PRO A 72 -5.48 5.25 1.40
C PRO A 72 -4.62 5.57 2.62
N LEU A 73 -4.33 4.60 3.50
CA LEU A 73 -3.39 4.80 4.59
C LEU A 73 -1.95 4.97 4.09
N SER A 74 -1.52 4.12 3.15
CA SER A 74 -0.21 4.27 2.48
C SER A 74 -0.08 5.63 1.81
N ASN A 75 -1.11 6.05 1.07
CA ASN A 75 -1.13 7.34 0.40
C ASN A 75 -1.04 8.50 1.40
N TYR A 76 -1.72 8.39 2.54
CA TYR A 76 -1.64 9.39 3.60
C TYR A 76 -0.21 9.53 4.12
N ILE A 77 0.42 8.43 4.49
CA ILE A 77 1.77 8.44 5.06
C ILE A 77 2.79 9.00 4.05
N MET A 78 2.70 8.59 2.78
CA MET A 78 3.55 9.13 1.72
C MET A 78 3.37 10.63 1.51
N ALA A 79 2.13 11.12 1.60
CA ALA A 79 1.84 12.54 1.41
C ALA A 79 2.24 13.43 2.61
N THR A 80 2.54 12.83 3.77
CA THR A 80 3.07 13.54 4.94
C THR A 80 4.54 13.22 5.19
N ASP A 81 5.28 12.76 4.16
CA ASP A 81 6.69 12.39 4.22
C ASP A 81 7.04 11.40 5.36
N GLY A 82 6.07 10.55 5.72
CA GLY A 82 6.25 9.53 6.74
C GLY A 82 6.96 8.28 6.22
N PRO A 83 7.40 7.38 7.13
CA PRO A 83 8.05 6.13 6.76
C PRO A 83 7.11 5.19 5.99
N GLN A 84 7.63 4.12 5.41
CA GLN A 84 6.76 3.09 4.81
C GLN A 84 5.83 2.47 5.85
N LEU A 85 4.66 1.99 5.41
CA LEU A 85 3.75 1.18 6.24
C LEU A 85 4.50 0.03 6.93
N ASP A 86 4.63 0.12 8.25
CA ASP A 86 5.20 -0.91 9.10
C ASP A 86 4.17 -1.41 10.11
N PHE A 87 3.91 -2.71 10.11
CA PHE A 87 2.96 -3.35 11.01
C PHE A 87 3.69 -4.28 11.96
N GLN A 88 3.36 -4.15 13.24
CA GLN A 88 3.83 -5.02 14.30
C GLN A 88 2.78 -6.08 14.59
N HIS A 89 3.19 -7.35 14.63
CA HIS A 89 2.30 -8.49 14.83
C HIS A 89 2.72 -9.34 16.02
N SER A 90 1.75 -9.74 16.83
CA SER A 90 1.98 -10.70 17.91
C SER A 90 0.78 -11.63 18.07
N GLN A 91 1.03 -12.85 18.52
CA GLN A 91 -0.03 -13.73 18.98
C GLN A 91 -0.28 -13.46 20.46
N VAL A 92 -1.53 -13.17 20.80
CA VAL A 92 -1.94 -12.76 22.15
C VAL A 92 -3.19 -13.53 22.57
N VAL A 93 -3.43 -13.62 23.88
CA VAL A 93 -4.72 -14.04 24.43
C VAL A 93 -5.40 -12.82 25.04
N VAL A 94 -6.64 -12.54 24.66
CA VAL A 94 -7.38 -11.38 25.18
C VAL A 94 -8.01 -11.76 26.52
N ASP A 95 -7.75 -10.95 27.55
CA ASP A 95 -8.35 -11.11 28.87
C ASP A 95 -9.87 -10.89 28.81
N GLY A 96 -10.61 -11.74 29.51
CA GLY A 96 -12.07 -11.81 29.39
C GLY A 96 -12.59 -12.41 28.08
N GLY A 97 -11.70 -12.87 27.19
CA GLY A 97 -12.05 -13.53 25.93
C GLY A 97 -12.26 -15.04 26.02
N ASP A 98 -12.24 -15.71 24.87
CA ASP A 98 -12.43 -17.17 24.74
C ASP A 98 -11.20 -18.01 25.13
N GLY A 99 -10.11 -17.35 25.55
CA GLY A 99 -8.85 -17.96 25.93
C GLY A 99 -8.03 -18.51 24.76
N ARG A 100 -8.45 -18.28 23.51
CA ARG A 100 -7.72 -18.72 22.31
C ARG A 100 -6.70 -17.67 21.88
N PRO A 101 -5.53 -18.07 21.37
CA PRO A 101 -4.58 -17.14 20.80
C PRO A 101 -5.12 -16.57 19.48
N ILE A 102 -4.99 -15.26 19.33
CA ILE A 102 -5.36 -14.49 18.14
C ILE A 102 -4.18 -13.63 17.68
N TRP A 103 -4.25 -13.13 16.44
CA TRP A 103 -3.29 -12.17 15.94
C TRP A 103 -3.72 -10.75 16.30
N ARG A 104 -2.87 -10.07 17.08
CA ARG A 104 -2.94 -8.62 17.25
C ARG A 104 -1.98 -7.96 16.27
N SER A 105 -2.51 -7.04 15.48
CA SER A 105 -1.73 -6.18 14.59
C SER A 105 -1.82 -4.74 15.08
N THR A 106 -0.66 -4.08 15.14
CA THR A 106 -0.54 -2.67 15.52
C THR A 106 0.21 -1.90 14.43
N ILE A 107 -0.27 -0.70 14.13
CA ILE A 107 0.42 0.26 13.27
C ILE A 107 0.46 1.63 13.96
N VAL A 108 1.60 2.30 13.87
CA VAL A 108 1.78 3.67 14.34
C VAL A 108 1.95 4.57 13.13
N VAL A 109 1.15 5.62 13.06
CA VAL A 109 1.14 6.59 11.96
C VAL A 109 1.47 7.96 12.53
N VAL A 110 2.60 8.51 12.12
CA VAL A 110 3.03 9.85 12.54
C VAL A 110 2.06 10.88 11.99
N HIS A 111 1.60 11.77 12.86
CA HIS A 111 0.66 12.84 12.52
C HIS A 111 1.01 14.13 13.26
N GLU A 112 0.69 15.29 12.67
CA GLU A 112 1.03 16.63 13.18
C GLU A 112 0.65 16.85 14.65
N ASN A 113 -0.49 16.28 15.07
CA ASN A 113 -1.05 16.44 16.41
C ASN A 113 -0.78 15.24 17.35
N GLY A 114 0.20 14.39 17.00
CA GLY A 114 0.58 13.19 17.75
C GLY A 114 0.26 11.90 17.00
N ASP A 115 1.02 10.85 17.33
CA ASP A 115 0.97 9.57 16.62
C ASP A 115 -0.38 8.86 16.79
N ILE A 116 -0.88 8.32 15.68
CA ILE A 116 -2.10 7.54 15.63
C ILE A 116 -1.74 6.07 15.69
N THR A 117 -2.31 5.36 16.67
CA THR A 117 -2.07 3.94 16.84
C THR A 117 -3.31 3.14 16.42
N GLY A 118 -3.22 2.47 15.28
CA GLY A 118 -4.24 1.52 14.81
C GLY A 118 -3.97 0.14 15.40
N ILE A 119 -4.90 -0.38 16.19
CA ILE A 119 -4.83 -1.72 16.78
C ILE A 119 -6.01 -2.54 16.28
N SER A 120 -5.77 -3.81 15.98
CA SER A 120 -6.85 -4.77 15.77
C SER A 120 -6.47 -6.19 16.14
N ASP A 121 -7.51 -7.00 16.30
CA ASP A 121 -7.45 -8.40 16.68
C ASP A 121 -8.22 -9.26 15.66
N SER A 122 -7.61 -10.34 15.18
CA SER A 122 -8.25 -11.31 14.28
C SER A 122 -7.65 -12.71 14.44
N PRO A 123 -8.42 -13.79 14.20
CA PRO A 123 -7.85 -15.14 14.06
C PRO A 123 -6.84 -15.26 12.91
N VAL A 124 -6.87 -14.34 11.94
CA VAL A 124 -6.02 -14.36 10.75
C VAL A 124 -5.15 -13.09 10.70
N ARG A 125 -3.82 -13.26 10.68
CA ARG A 125 -2.85 -12.14 10.64
C ARG A 125 -3.16 -11.09 9.57
N LYS A 126 -3.42 -11.52 8.33
CA LYS A 126 -3.72 -10.63 7.20
C LYS A 126 -5.02 -9.83 7.41
N SER A 127 -6.00 -10.42 8.10
CA SER A 127 -7.24 -9.72 8.47
C SER A 127 -6.97 -8.71 9.58
N ALA A 128 -6.15 -9.06 10.59
CA ALA A 128 -5.70 -8.10 11.60
C ALA A 128 -4.89 -6.94 10.97
N GLU A 129 -4.04 -7.19 9.98
CA GLU A 129 -3.38 -6.08 9.25
C GLU A 129 -4.38 -5.10 8.63
N ASN A 130 -5.38 -5.62 7.90
CA ASN A 130 -6.39 -4.78 7.27
C ASN A 130 -7.22 -4.02 8.31
N LEU A 131 -7.61 -4.65 9.42
CA LEU A 131 -8.40 -4.01 10.47
C LEU A 131 -7.60 -2.97 11.25
N ALA A 132 -6.30 -3.20 11.50
CA ALA A 132 -5.43 -2.22 12.14
C ALA A 132 -5.29 -0.97 11.26
N ALA A 133 -5.16 -1.15 9.94
CA ALA A 133 -5.17 -0.05 8.99
C ALA A 133 -6.51 0.71 8.99
N LEU A 134 -7.64 0.00 9.07
CA LEU A 134 -8.97 0.60 9.16
C LEU A 134 -9.13 1.42 10.45
N SER A 135 -8.65 0.90 11.58
CA SER A 135 -8.62 1.60 12.86
C SER A 135 -7.86 2.92 12.76
N ALA A 136 -6.65 2.90 12.20
CA ALA A 136 -5.86 4.12 11.97
C ALA A 136 -6.57 5.12 11.04
N LEU A 137 -7.21 4.64 9.96
CA LEU A 137 -7.97 5.50 9.06
C LEU A 137 -9.17 6.18 9.71
N TYR A 138 -9.92 5.47 10.54
CA TYR A 138 -11.04 6.09 11.26
C TYR A 138 -10.56 7.20 12.19
N GLN A 139 -9.46 6.98 12.90
CA GLN A 139 -8.82 8.00 13.75
C GLN A 139 -8.35 9.20 12.92
N LEU A 140 -7.67 8.98 11.78
CA LEU A 140 -7.26 10.04 10.84
C LEU A 140 -8.46 10.83 10.28
N ASN A 141 -9.55 10.12 9.95
CA ASN A 141 -10.77 10.74 9.44
C ASN A 141 -11.45 11.61 10.50
N ALA A 142 -11.49 11.13 11.76
CA ALA A 142 -12.01 11.88 12.89
C ALA A 142 -11.30 13.23 13.04
N LEU A 143 -9.96 13.23 12.88
CA LEU A 143 -9.10 14.43 12.91
C LEU A 143 -9.21 15.30 11.65
N GLY A 144 -9.95 14.86 10.62
CA GLY A 144 -10.05 15.57 9.34
C GLY A 144 -8.78 15.53 8.48
N ALA A 145 -7.80 14.69 8.85
CA ALA A 145 -6.50 14.60 8.18
C ALA A 145 -6.63 14.12 6.73
N LEU A 146 -7.60 13.25 6.44
CA LEU A 146 -7.86 12.75 5.09
C LEU A 146 -8.40 13.82 4.12
N ASN A 147 -8.99 14.90 4.64
CA ASN A 147 -9.45 16.02 3.82
C ASN A 147 -8.31 16.99 3.47
N LYS A 148 -7.30 17.14 4.35
CA LYS A 148 -6.10 17.94 4.07
C LYS A 148 -5.26 17.37 2.92
N LEU A 149 -5.36 16.06 2.68
CA LEU A 149 -4.77 15.40 1.51
C LEU A 149 -5.42 15.81 0.18
N LYS A 150 -6.61 16.46 0.19
CA LYS A 150 -7.11 17.18 -0.99
C LYS A 150 -6.33 18.49 -1.20
N LYS A 151 -5.00 18.47 -1.09
CA LYS A 151 -4.25 19.18 -2.12
C LYS A 151 -4.63 18.43 -3.39
N GLU A 152 -5.49 19.06 -4.21
CA GLU A 152 -5.49 18.79 -5.65
C GLU A 152 -4.03 18.49 -6.00
N PRO A 153 -3.68 17.30 -6.52
CA PRO A 153 -2.31 17.04 -6.93
C PRO A 153 -1.97 18.21 -7.84
N GLY A 154 -1.12 19.11 -7.34
CA GLY A 154 -0.86 20.38 -8.02
C GLY A 154 -0.42 19.96 -9.40
N SER A 155 -1.26 20.25 -10.41
CA SER A 155 -0.95 19.86 -11.77
C SER A 155 0.47 20.35 -12.02
N PRO A 156 1.42 19.47 -12.41
CA PRO A 156 2.83 19.81 -12.40
C PRO A 156 3.03 21.15 -13.08
N ALA A 157 3.39 22.15 -12.30
CA ALA A 157 3.49 23.53 -12.75
C ALA A 157 4.95 23.96 -12.66
N LYS A 158 5.40 24.72 -13.65
CA LYS A 158 6.76 25.26 -13.71
C LYS A 158 6.70 26.77 -13.58
N THR A 159 7.73 27.35 -12.97
CA THR A 159 7.90 28.80 -12.91
C THR A 159 8.88 29.24 -14.00
N LEU A 160 8.49 30.23 -14.79
CA LEU A 160 9.33 30.86 -15.82
C LEU A 160 10.23 31.93 -15.21
N SER A 161 11.14 32.49 -16.01
CA SER A 161 12.10 33.50 -15.52
C SER A 161 11.45 34.80 -15.02
N ASP A 162 10.27 35.15 -15.56
CA ASP A 162 9.44 36.30 -15.18
C ASP A 162 8.61 36.07 -13.89
N GLY A 163 8.70 34.88 -13.29
CA GLY A 163 7.91 34.47 -12.13
C GLY A 163 6.52 33.92 -12.47
N THR A 164 6.13 33.87 -13.74
CA THR A 164 4.87 33.29 -14.19
C THR A 164 4.86 31.79 -13.90
N VAL A 165 3.79 31.31 -13.27
CA VAL A 165 3.56 29.88 -13.04
C VAL A 165 2.72 29.33 -14.20
N ILE A 166 3.28 28.37 -14.93
CA ILE A 166 2.64 27.74 -16.09
C ILE A 166 2.11 26.34 -15.73
N GLY A 167 0.84 26.10 -16.09
CA GLY A 167 0.21 24.78 -16.01
C GLY A 167 0.09 24.11 -17.38
N TYR A 168 -0.45 22.89 -17.40
CA TYR A 168 -0.58 22.06 -18.60
C TYR A 168 -1.29 22.77 -19.76
N GLU A 169 -2.50 23.31 -19.52
CA GLU A 169 -3.30 23.95 -20.57
C GLU A 169 -2.58 25.13 -21.24
N GLN A 170 -1.93 25.98 -20.43
CA GLN A 170 -1.14 27.09 -20.95
C GLN A 170 0.07 26.60 -21.73
N ALA A 171 0.71 25.52 -21.29
CA ALA A 171 1.82 24.90 -22.00
C ALA A 171 1.38 24.31 -23.35
N CYS A 172 0.19 23.71 -23.44
CA CYS A 172 -0.38 23.26 -24.72
C CYS A 172 -0.62 24.44 -25.66
N HIS A 173 -1.28 25.50 -25.20
CA HIS A 173 -1.52 26.69 -26.03
C HIS A 173 -0.22 27.35 -26.51
N PHE A 174 0.81 27.38 -25.67
CA PHE A 174 2.11 27.88 -26.07
C PHE A 174 2.77 26.99 -27.12
N MET A 175 2.73 25.66 -26.96
CA MET A 175 3.26 24.73 -27.95
C MET A 175 2.55 24.84 -29.30
N ASP A 176 1.23 25.00 -29.30
CA ASP A 176 0.45 25.26 -30.52
C ASP A 176 0.89 26.56 -31.21
N PHE A 177 1.12 27.61 -30.42
CA PHE A 177 1.66 28.87 -30.93
C PHE A 177 3.06 28.68 -31.52
N TYR A 178 3.95 27.97 -30.81
CA TYR A 178 5.32 27.71 -31.21
C TYR A 178 5.39 26.96 -32.55
N VAL A 179 4.67 25.84 -32.68
CA VAL A 179 4.68 25.05 -33.93
C VAL A 179 4.09 25.83 -35.09
N LYS A 180 3.04 26.63 -34.88
CA LYS A 180 2.47 27.51 -35.93
C LYS A 180 3.43 28.64 -36.32
N ARG A 181 4.11 29.26 -35.36
CA ARG A 181 5.03 30.39 -35.56
C ARG A 181 6.24 30.00 -36.41
N PHE A 182 6.76 28.79 -36.20
CA PHE A 182 7.93 28.26 -36.90
C PHE A 182 7.57 27.26 -38.01
N ARG A 183 6.27 27.03 -38.26
CA ARG A 183 5.74 26.10 -39.27
C ARG A 183 6.24 24.67 -39.08
N PHE A 184 6.39 24.24 -37.83
CA PHE A 184 6.62 22.85 -37.50
C PHE A 184 5.31 22.05 -37.61
N GLY A 185 5.46 20.73 -37.78
CA GLY A 185 4.34 19.80 -37.61
C GLY A 185 3.85 19.75 -36.16
N GLU A 186 2.73 19.06 -35.94
CA GLU A 186 2.21 18.83 -34.60
C GLU A 186 3.24 18.08 -33.73
N PRO A 187 3.34 18.41 -32.44
CA PRO A 187 4.23 17.72 -31.53
C PRO A 187 3.78 16.27 -31.32
N ASP A 188 4.70 15.32 -31.46
CA ASP A 188 4.47 13.92 -31.13
C ASP A 188 4.97 13.60 -29.72
N ILE A 189 4.29 12.70 -29.01
CA ILE A 189 4.66 12.28 -27.65
C ILE A 189 4.82 10.77 -27.60
N VAL A 190 6.05 10.36 -27.36
CA VAL A 190 6.41 8.95 -27.17
C VAL A 190 6.44 8.64 -25.68
N TYR A 191 5.80 7.53 -25.29
CA TYR A 191 5.76 7.07 -23.90
C TYR A 191 6.61 5.83 -23.69
N ALA A 192 7.36 5.81 -22.61
CA ALA A 192 8.10 4.63 -22.15
C ALA A 192 7.81 4.35 -20.67
N GLN A 193 7.64 3.09 -20.31
CA GLN A 193 7.63 2.67 -18.91
C GLN A 193 9.06 2.33 -18.49
N LEU A 194 9.56 2.98 -17.44
CA LEU A 194 10.92 2.77 -16.95
C LEU A 194 10.95 1.49 -16.10
N ALA A 195 11.88 0.60 -16.41
CA ALA A 195 12.13 -0.64 -15.67
C ALA A 195 12.79 -0.36 -14.31
N ARG A 196 12.03 0.19 -13.36
CA ARG A 196 12.44 0.38 -11.95
C ARG A 196 11.33 -0.08 -11.00
N PRO A 197 11.65 -0.54 -9.78
CA PRO A 197 10.65 -0.78 -8.75
C PRO A 197 9.82 0.51 -8.54
N GLY A 198 8.50 0.44 -8.73
CA GLY A 198 7.61 1.61 -8.71
C GLY A 198 7.16 2.13 -10.09
N GLY A 199 7.66 1.57 -11.20
CA GLY A 199 7.05 1.68 -12.53
C GLY A 199 6.77 3.11 -13.03
N LEU A 200 7.76 4.00 -13.02
CA LEU A 200 7.62 5.38 -13.52
C LEU A 200 7.38 5.41 -15.03
N TRP A 201 6.54 6.36 -15.48
CA TRP A 201 6.33 6.68 -16.88
C TRP A 201 7.25 7.82 -17.30
N GLN A 202 7.77 7.74 -18.52
CA GLN A 202 8.45 8.82 -19.22
C GLN A 202 7.63 9.20 -20.46
N ALA A 203 7.50 10.51 -20.70
CA ALA A 203 6.97 11.09 -21.92
C ALA A 203 8.07 11.91 -22.58
N ASP A 204 8.30 11.72 -23.87
CA ASP A 204 9.29 12.42 -24.67
C ASP A 204 8.60 13.17 -25.80
N MET A 205 8.78 14.49 -25.87
CA MET A 205 8.16 15.33 -26.91
C MET A 205 9.11 15.50 -28.10
N ILE A 206 8.60 15.19 -29.29
CA ILE A 206 9.31 15.27 -30.56
C ILE A 206 8.64 16.34 -31.44
N VAL A 207 9.44 17.29 -31.92
CA VAL A 207 9.00 18.32 -32.88
C VAL A 207 10.04 18.39 -33.99
N ALA A 208 9.59 18.28 -35.25
CA ALA A 208 10.47 18.26 -36.43
C ALA A 208 11.61 17.23 -36.31
N ASP A 209 11.26 15.99 -35.95
CA ASP A 209 12.18 14.84 -35.75
C ASP A 209 13.24 15.05 -34.65
N ARG A 210 13.09 16.08 -33.81
CA ARG A 210 13.99 16.36 -32.69
C ARG A 210 13.25 16.22 -31.37
N ARG A 211 13.84 15.48 -30.44
CA ARG A 211 13.38 15.44 -29.05
C ARG A 211 13.72 16.76 -28.37
N ILE A 212 12.70 17.53 -27.99
CA ILE A 212 12.86 18.88 -27.42
C ILE A 212 12.58 18.94 -25.92
N GLY A 213 11.99 17.89 -25.34
CA GLY A 213 11.84 17.78 -23.90
C GLY A 213 11.33 16.43 -23.45
N PHE A 214 11.30 16.26 -22.13
CA PHE A 214 10.84 15.03 -21.51
C PHE A 214 10.25 15.27 -20.14
N GLY A 215 9.35 14.39 -19.70
CA GLY A 215 8.77 14.41 -18.36
C GLY A 215 8.70 13.01 -17.78
N ARG A 216 8.85 12.90 -16.46
CA ARG A 216 8.75 11.63 -15.72
C ARG A 216 7.71 11.75 -14.62
N GLY A 217 6.80 10.79 -14.52
CA GLY A 217 5.72 10.79 -13.53
C GLY A 217 5.28 9.39 -13.13
N SER A 218 4.43 9.31 -12.12
CA SER A 218 3.82 8.05 -11.66
C SER A 218 2.75 7.52 -12.63
N SER A 219 2.28 8.36 -13.55
CA SER A 219 1.33 8.02 -14.61
C SER A 219 1.75 8.64 -15.95
N LYS A 220 1.20 8.13 -17.07
CA LYS A 220 1.40 8.73 -18.40
C LYS A 220 0.95 10.19 -18.45
N GLN A 221 -0.18 10.50 -17.80
CA GLN A 221 -0.75 11.85 -17.77
C GLN A 221 0.14 12.83 -16.99
N GLU A 222 0.69 12.40 -15.85
CA GLU A 222 1.63 13.21 -15.08
C GLU A 222 2.94 13.42 -15.85
N ALA A 223 3.48 12.36 -16.45
CA ALA A 223 4.68 12.45 -17.28
C ALA A 223 4.48 13.40 -18.48
N MET A 224 3.32 13.34 -19.15
CA MET A 224 2.96 14.27 -20.22
C MET A 224 2.87 15.71 -19.73
N THR A 225 2.22 15.95 -18.59
CA THR A 225 2.07 17.30 -18.03
C THR A 225 3.43 17.93 -17.69
N ILE A 226 4.32 17.14 -17.08
CA ILE A 226 5.70 17.55 -16.80
C ILE A 226 6.44 17.82 -18.11
N CYS A 227 6.28 16.97 -19.13
CA CYS A 227 6.95 17.14 -20.42
C CYS A 227 6.58 18.47 -21.09
N TYR A 228 5.28 18.81 -21.16
CA TYR A 228 4.83 20.09 -21.73
C TYR A 228 5.37 21.29 -20.97
N THR A 229 5.23 21.30 -19.65
CA THR A 229 5.67 22.45 -18.83
C THR A 229 7.18 22.60 -18.82
N ASP A 230 7.95 21.51 -18.91
CA ASP A 230 9.41 21.53 -19.03
C ASP A 230 9.86 22.10 -20.38
N VAL A 231 9.22 21.69 -21.48
CA VAL A 231 9.52 22.22 -22.82
C VAL A 231 9.29 23.73 -22.88
N VAL A 232 8.18 24.23 -22.35
CA VAL A 232 7.91 25.68 -22.34
C VAL A 232 8.94 26.44 -21.51
N GLN A 233 9.29 25.92 -20.33
CA GLN A 233 10.35 26.52 -19.51
C GLN A 233 11.71 26.53 -20.22
N TYR A 234 12.02 25.48 -20.99
CA TYR A 234 13.25 25.41 -21.77
C TYR A 234 13.25 26.40 -22.94
N LEU A 235 12.16 26.45 -23.71
CA LEU A 235 12.04 27.35 -24.86
C LEU A 235 12.06 28.82 -24.42
N GLU A 236 11.39 29.17 -23.33
CA GLU A 236 11.42 30.52 -22.75
C GLU A 236 12.84 30.92 -22.32
N LYS A 237 13.59 30.02 -21.68
CA LYS A 237 14.99 30.30 -21.32
C LYS A 237 15.89 30.53 -22.55
N CYS A 238 15.61 29.87 -23.66
CA CYS A 238 16.38 30.04 -24.89
C CYS A 238 15.97 31.31 -25.66
N ASP A 239 14.69 31.68 -25.61
CA ASP A 239 14.11 32.82 -26.31
C ASP A 239 12.98 33.43 -25.46
N PRO A 240 13.30 34.36 -24.55
CA PRO A 240 12.29 34.99 -23.69
C PRO A 240 11.27 35.83 -24.49
N GLU A 241 11.69 36.44 -25.61
CA GLU A 241 10.82 37.27 -26.45
C GLU A 241 9.67 36.47 -27.06
N LEU A 242 9.89 35.18 -27.33
CA LEU A 242 8.86 34.26 -27.82
C LEU A 242 7.71 34.11 -26.82
N TRP A 243 8.01 34.03 -25.52
CA TRP A 243 7.00 33.97 -24.47
C TRP A 243 6.20 35.26 -24.37
N GLU A 244 6.86 36.41 -24.46
CA GLU A 244 6.20 37.71 -24.49
C GLU A 244 5.28 37.86 -25.72
N GLU A 245 5.73 37.42 -26.90
CA GLU A 245 4.93 37.46 -28.13
C GLU A 245 3.65 36.61 -27.99
N PHE A 246 3.78 35.41 -27.40
CA PHE A 246 2.64 34.55 -27.09
C PHE A 246 1.64 35.26 -26.18
N MET A 247 2.10 35.85 -25.07
CA MET A 247 1.24 36.54 -24.11
C MET A 247 0.55 37.77 -24.72
N ARG A 248 1.23 38.48 -25.63
CA ARG A 248 0.63 39.62 -26.35
C ARG A 248 -0.48 39.20 -27.30
N LYS A 249 -0.33 38.07 -28.00
CA LYS A 249 -1.33 37.55 -28.95
C LYS A 249 -2.52 36.87 -28.26
N ARG A 250 -2.39 36.51 -26.99
CA ARG A 250 -3.45 35.89 -26.18
C ARG A 250 -4.41 36.92 -25.55
N ARG A 251 -4.07 38.22 -25.60
CA ARG A 251 -4.95 39.34 -25.21
C ARG A 251 -5.81 39.76 -26.39
#